data_AF-A0A1V2GI06-F1
#
_entry.id   AF-A0A1V2GI06-F1
#
_cell.length_a   1.000
_cell.length_b   1.000
_cell.length_c   1.000
_cell.angle_alpha   90.00
_cell.angle_beta   90.00
_cell.angle_gamma   90.00
#
_symmetry.space_group_name_H-M   'P 1'
#
loop_
_entity.id
_entity.type
_entity.pdbx_description
1 polymer ?
#
loop_
_entity_poly.entity_id
_entity_poly.type
_entity_poly.pdbx_seq_one_letter_code
_entity_poly.pdbx_strand_id
1 'polypeptide(L)'
;LANMLVQFGLPYTDMSKGAPSFTWVVESIGYLGFTFMIPIMGAYIASSIADKPAFAPAFLVCYLANDKALLGTQSGAGFLGAVVLGLAIGYFVFWFRKVRLGKALQPLLGSMLIPFVTLLVFGVLTYYVIGPVMSDLMGGLLHFLNTIPPSMKFAAAFLVGAMLAFDMGGPINKTAWFFCFSLLEKHIYDWYAIVGVVALMPPVAAGLATFIAPKLFTQQEKEAASSAIVVGATVAPEPAIPYALAAPLPMITANTLAGGITGVLVIAFGIKRLAPGLGIFDPLIGLMSPVGSFYLVLAIGLALNISFIIVLKGLWLRRKAKAAQQELVHEH
;
A
#
# COMPACT_ATOMS: atom_id res chain seq x y z
N LEU A 1 16.51 4.63 -8.87
CA LEU A 1 17.88 5.03 -9.28
C LEU A 1 18.27 4.37 -10.61
N ALA A 2 18.31 3.04 -10.72
CA ALA A 2 18.69 2.36 -11.97
C ALA A 2 17.91 2.85 -13.21
N ASN A 3 16.58 2.96 -13.14
CA ASN A 3 15.76 3.51 -14.23
C ASN A 3 16.18 4.94 -14.65
N MET A 4 16.54 5.79 -13.69
CA MET A 4 17.03 7.15 -13.99
C MET A 4 18.37 7.10 -14.71
N LEU A 5 19.29 6.24 -14.24
CA LEU A 5 20.60 6.07 -14.87
C LEU A 5 20.46 5.59 -16.32
N VAL A 6 19.56 4.63 -16.58
CA VAL A 6 19.24 4.19 -17.96
C VAL A 6 18.69 5.35 -18.79
N GLN A 7 17.78 6.16 -18.25
CA GLN A 7 17.25 7.33 -18.94
C GLN A 7 18.31 8.39 -19.25
N PHE A 8 19.34 8.53 -18.40
CA PHE A 8 20.50 9.36 -18.65
C PHE A 8 21.53 8.72 -19.61
N GLY A 9 21.21 7.57 -20.22
CA GLY A 9 22.05 6.92 -21.23
C GLY A 9 23.15 6.04 -20.67
N LEU A 10 23.14 5.70 -19.37
CA LEU A 10 24.11 4.77 -18.82
C LEU A 10 23.86 3.34 -19.32
N PRO A 11 24.93 2.56 -19.58
CA PRO A 11 24.81 1.22 -20.11
C PRO A 11 24.09 0.28 -19.14
N TYR A 12 23.35 -0.66 -19.71
CA TYR A 12 22.65 -1.71 -18.99
C TYR A 12 23.13 -3.07 -19.50
N THR A 13 24.12 -3.65 -18.82
CA THR A 13 24.72 -4.93 -19.17
C THR A 13 24.57 -5.88 -18.00
N ASP A 14 23.89 -7.01 -18.22
CA ASP A 14 23.71 -8.07 -17.25
C ASP A 14 24.94 -9.03 -17.22
N MET A 15 25.03 -9.86 -16.18
CA MET A 15 26.14 -10.82 -16.00
C MET A 15 26.23 -11.88 -17.11
N SER A 16 25.13 -12.17 -17.83
CA SER A 16 25.14 -13.16 -18.90
C SER A 16 25.78 -12.63 -20.19
N LYS A 17 25.84 -11.30 -20.34
CA LYS A 17 26.39 -10.59 -21.52
C LYS A 17 27.80 -10.04 -21.29
N GLY A 18 28.40 -10.28 -20.12
CA GLY A 18 29.76 -9.85 -19.79
C GLY A 18 29.86 -9.24 -18.39
N ALA A 19 30.80 -8.30 -18.21
CA ALA A 19 30.95 -7.59 -16.94
C ALA A 19 29.69 -6.76 -16.66
N PRO A 20 29.06 -6.90 -15.48
CA PRO A 20 27.83 -6.21 -15.17
C PRO A 20 28.06 -4.70 -15.12
N SER A 21 27.15 -3.93 -15.72
CA SER A 21 27.21 -2.47 -15.62
C SER A 21 26.78 -2.01 -14.22
N PHE A 22 27.27 -0.85 -13.79
CA PHE A 22 26.86 -0.24 -12.51
C PHE A 22 25.33 -0.12 -12.41
N THR A 23 24.67 0.28 -13.49
CA THR A 23 23.20 0.39 -13.58
C THR A 23 22.50 -0.94 -13.27
N TRP A 24 23.00 -2.04 -13.84
CA TRP A 24 22.45 -3.38 -13.59
C TRP A 24 22.69 -3.83 -12.15
N VAL A 25 23.87 -3.55 -11.58
CA VAL A 25 24.18 -3.88 -10.18
C VAL A 25 23.24 -3.14 -9.22
N VAL A 26 23.04 -1.84 -9.44
CA VAL A 26 22.12 -1.03 -8.62
C VAL A 26 20.69 -1.55 -8.70
N GLU A 27 20.23 -1.94 -9.89
CA GLU A 27 18.89 -2.53 -10.04
C GLU A 27 18.79 -3.88 -9.33
N SER A 28 19.80 -4.73 -9.48
CA SER A 28 19.84 -6.07 -8.87
C SER A 28 19.78 -6.01 -7.35
N ILE A 29 20.48 -5.04 -6.73
CA ILE A 29 20.36 -4.78 -5.28
C ILE A 29 18.93 -4.37 -4.92
N GLY A 30 18.28 -3.54 -5.75
CA GLY A 30 16.87 -3.17 -5.57
C GLY A 30 15.93 -4.37 -5.64
N TYR A 31 16.17 -5.30 -6.57
CA TYR A 31 15.39 -6.53 -6.70
C TYR A 31 15.44 -7.42 -5.46
N LEU A 32 16.53 -7.43 -4.70
CA LEU A 32 16.58 -8.14 -3.42
C LEU A 32 15.50 -7.64 -2.45
N GLY A 33 15.19 -6.34 -2.47
CA GLY A 33 14.11 -5.77 -1.66
C GLY A 33 12.74 -6.35 -2.02
N PHE A 34 12.46 -6.54 -3.31
CA PHE A 34 11.24 -7.20 -3.78
C PHE A 34 11.20 -8.68 -3.40
N THR A 35 12.32 -9.40 -3.54
CA THR A 35 12.44 -10.80 -3.13
C THR A 35 12.17 -11.00 -1.64
N PHE A 36 12.66 -10.09 -0.79
CA PHE A 36 12.47 -10.19 0.66
C PHE A 36 11.19 -9.51 1.17
N MET A 37 10.41 -8.86 0.30
CA MET A 37 9.19 -8.15 0.67
C MET A 37 8.20 -9.05 1.42
N ILE A 38 7.84 -10.19 0.82
CA ILE A 38 6.88 -11.14 1.40
C ILE A 38 7.45 -11.85 2.65
N PRO A 39 8.70 -12.35 2.65
CA PRO A 39 9.33 -12.90 3.85
C PRO A 39 9.38 -11.93 5.03
N ILE A 40 9.77 -10.68 4.79
CA ILE A 40 9.84 -9.64 5.82
C ILE A 40 8.45 -9.32 6.35
N MET A 41 7.44 -9.23 5.47
CA MET A 41 6.06 -9.02 5.89
C MET A 41 5.59 -10.13 6.85
N GLY A 42 5.77 -11.41 6.50
CA GLY A 42 5.42 -12.52 7.37
C GLY A 42 6.18 -12.51 8.70
N ALA A 43 7.47 -12.15 8.66
CA ALA A 43 8.31 -12.02 9.86
C ALA A 43 7.83 -10.92 10.81
N TYR A 44 7.43 -9.76 10.30
CA TYR A 44 6.87 -8.67 11.10
C TYR A 44 5.45 -8.96 11.61
N ILE A 45 4.62 -9.69 10.84
CA ILE A 45 3.33 -10.18 11.33
C ILE A 45 3.55 -11.09 12.54
N ALA A 46 4.46 -12.06 12.43
CA ALA A 46 4.77 -12.98 13.53
C ALA A 46 5.37 -12.25 14.75
N SER A 47 6.31 -11.33 14.52
CA SER A 47 6.94 -10.58 15.61
C SER A 47 6.00 -9.58 16.28
N SER A 48 4.97 -9.08 15.58
CA SER A 48 3.93 -8.25 16.20
C SER A 48 3.10 -8.99 17.27
N ILE A 49 3.06 -10.33 17.19
CA ILE A 49 2.33 -11.19 18.14
C ILE A 49 3.24 -11.72 19.24
N ALA A 50 4.46 -12.14 18.89
CA ALA A 50 5.34 -12.88 19.80
C ALA A 50 6.78 -12.36 19.91
N ASP A 51 7.01 -11.10 19.53
CA ASP A 51 8.29 -10.39 19.53
C ASP A 51 9.40 -11.04 18.68
N LYS A 52 10.65 -10.65 18.98
CA LYS A 52 11.89 -11.08 18.33
C LYS A 52 12.03 -12.60 18.13
N PRO A 53 11.65 -13.49 19.06
CA PRO A 53 11.82 -14.94 18.87
C PRO A 53 11.06 -15.52 17.67
N ALA A 54 9.97 -14.90 17.25
CA ALA A 54 9.16 -15.37 16.12
C ALA A 54 9.68 -14.89 14.75
N PHE A 55 10.51 -13.84 14.73
CA PHE A 55 10.91 -13.16 13.50
C PHE A 55 11.71 -14.07 12.54
N ALA A 56 12.82 -14.63 13.03
CA ALA A 56 13.71 -15.45 12.21
C ALA A 56 13.04 -16.71 11.63
N PRO A 57 12.30 -17.54 12.42
CA PRO A 57 11.62 -18.70 11.85
C PRO A 57 10.52 -18.30 10.86
N ALA A 58 9.76 -17.23 11.14
CA ALA A 58 8.74 -16.75 10.21
C ALA A 58 9.33 -16.23 8.90
N PHE A 59 10.45 -15.50 8.94
CA PHE A 59 11.17 -15.07 7.74
C PHE A 59 11.56 -16.26 6.87
N LEU A 60 12.23 -17.27 7.44
CA LEU A 60 12.69 -18.44 6.71
C LEU A 60 11.54 -19.27 6.14
N VAL A 61 10.49 -19.48 6.92
CA VAL A 61 9.31 -20.22 6.48
C VAL A 61 8.56 -19.47 5.38
N CYS A 62 8.40 -18.15 5.48
CA CYS A 62 7.76 -17.37 4.43
C CYS A 62 8.62 -17.25 3.17
N TYR A 63 9.95 -17.25 3.31
CA TYR A 63 10.87 -17.36 2.18
C TYR A 63 10.75 -18.72 1.48
N LEU A 64 10.80 -19.81 2.24
CA LEU A 64 10.52 -21.16 1.74
C LEU A 64 9.16 -21.22 1.03
N ALA A 65 8.12 -20.62 1.62
CA ALA A 65 6.77 -20.59 1.07
C ALA A 65 6.68 -19.91 -0.32
N ASN A 66 7.68 -19.09 -0.68
CA ASN A 66 7.73 -18.34 -1.93
C ASN A 66 8.86 -18.78 -2.86
N ASP A 67 9.75 -19.67 -2.40
CA ASP A 67 10.74 -20.31 -3.24
C ASP A 67 10.07 -21.39 -4.10
N LYS A 68 9.73 -21.01 -5.33
CA LYS A 68 9.08 -21.87 -6.31
C LYS A 68 9.88 -23.11 -6.64
N ALA A 69 11.21 -23.00 -6.69
CA ALA A 69 12.08 -24.11 -7.05
C ALA A 69 12.11 -25.13 -5.91
N LEU A 70 12.22 -24.65 -4.68
CA LEU A 70 12.24 -25.49 -3.50
C LEU A 70 10.87 -26.14 -3.23
N LEU A 71 9.77 -25.41 -3.43
CA LEU A 71 8.40 -25.95 -3.26
C LEU A 71 7.87 -26.75 -4.47
N GLY A 72 8.47 -26.61 -5.65
CA GLY A 72 7.94 -27.19 -6.88
C GLY A 72 6.59 -26.60 -7.30
N THR A 73 6.30 -25.33 -6.95
CA THR A 73 5.03 -24.67 -7.25
C THR A 73 5.18 -23.56 -8.31
N GLN A 74 4.09 -23.26 -9.04
CA GLN A 74 4.12 -22.29 -10.13
C GLN A 74 4.10 -20.83 -9.63
N SER A 75 3.34 -20.56 -8.57
CA SER A 75 3.06 -19.19 -8.10
C SER A 75 3.77 -18.83 -6.80
N GLY A 76 4.07 -19.82 -5.95
CA GLY A 76 4.45 -19.61 -4.56
C GLY A 76 3.25 -19.14 -3.73
N ALA A 77 3.36 -19.24 -2.40
CA ALA A 77 2.27 -18.93 -1.48
C ALA A 77 1.89 -17.43 -1.45
N GLY A 78 2.78 -16.55 -1.93
CA GLY A 78 2.58 -15.12 -2.03
C GLY A 78 2.26 -14.45 -0.69
N PHE A 79 1.63 -13.26 -0.77
CA PHE A 79 1.34 -12.45 0.40
C PHE A 79 0.27 -13.10 1.31
N LEU A 80 -0.72 -13.79 0.72
CA LEU A 80 -1.71 -14.58 1.46
C LEU A 80 -1.02 -15.64 2.32
N GLY A 81 -0.09 -16.39 1.72
CA GLY A 81 0.74 -17.34 2.44
C GLY A 81 1.50 -16.71 3.59
N ALA A 82 2.14 -15.56 3.36
CA ALA A 82 2.88 -14.86 4.41
C ALA A 82 1.99 -14.31 5.53
N VAL A 83 0.76 -13.89 5.25
CA VAL A 83 -0.21 -13.50 6.29
C VAL A 83 -0.60 -14.73 7.12
N VAL A 84 -0.99 -15.83 6.47
CA VAL A 84 -1.40 -17.06 7.16
C VAL A 84 -0.26 -17.63 7.99
N LEU A 85 0.94 -17.79 7.40
CA LEU A 85 2.12 -18.31 8.07
C LEU A 85 2.62 -17.37 9.16
N GLY A 86 2.64 -16.06 8.91
CA GLY A 86 3.04 -15.06 9.89
C GLY A 86 2.14 -15.08 11.13
N LEU A 87 0.82 -15.12 10.95
CA LEU A 87 -0.13 -15.23 12.06
C LEU A 87 0.01 -16.57 12.79
N ALA A 88 0.06 -17.68 12.05
CA ALA A 88 0.15 -19.03 12.64
C ALA A 88 1.43 -19.21 13.46
N ILE A 89 2.58 -18.77 12.92
CA ILE A 89 3.87 -18.81 13.61
C ILE A 89 3.85 -17.85 14.81
N GLY A 90 3.33 -16.63 14.65
CA GLY A 90 3.21 -15.66 15.72
C GLY A 90 2.45 -16.23 16.93
N TYR A 91 1.27 -16.80 16.70
CA TYR A 91 0.49 -17.42 17.78
C TYR A 91 1.16 -18.68 18.33
N PHE A 92 1.75 -19.53 17.49
CA PHE A 92 2.50 -20.69 17.97
C PHE A 92 3.61 -20.29 18.94
N VAL A 93 4.44 -19.31 18.55
CA VAL A 93 5.52 -18.81 19.41
C VAL A 93 4.97 -18.14 20.67
N PHE A 94 3.88 -17.38 20.57
CA PHE A 94 3.23 -16.75 21.72
C PHE A 94 2.86 -17.77 22.82
N TRP A 95 2.33 -18.93 22.42
CA TRP A 95 2.03 -20.01 23.35
C TRP A 95 3.29 -20.76 23.78
N PHE A 96 4.22 -21.02 22.86
CA PHE A 96 5.43 -21.78 23.16
C PHE A 96 6.36 -21.06 24.16
N ARG A 97 6.37 -19.71 24.14
CA ARG A 97 7.10 -18.89 25.14
C ARG A 97 6.62 -19.09 26.58
N LYS A 98 5.42 -19.64 26.80
CA LYS A 98 4.87 -19.90 28.15
C LYS A 98 5.36 -21.22 28.75
N VAL A 99 6.10 -22.03 28.00
CA VAL A 99 6.67 -23.29 28.49
C VAL A 99 7.71 -22.98 29.57
N ARG A 100 7.56 -23.63 30.73
CA ARG A 100 8.49 -23.51 31.85
C ARG A 100 9.48 -24.66 31.80
N LEU A 101 10.74 -24.33 31.59
CA LEU A 101 11.86 -25.26 31.69
C LEU A 101 12.56 -25.07 33.04
N GLY A 102 13.43 -26.03 33.41
CA GLY A 102 14.29 -25.87 34.58
C GLY A 102 15.16 -24.60 34.46
N LYS A 103 15.57 -24.02 35.60
CA LYS A 103 16.34 -22.76 35.66
C LYS A 103 17.54 -22.72 34.71
N ALA A 104 18.23 -23.85 34.51
CA ALA A 104 19.38 -23.97 33.62
C ALA A 104 19.03 -23.86 32.13
N LEU A 105 17.82 -24.28 31.72
CA LEU A 105 17.40 -24.37 30.32
C LEU A 105 16.48 -23.22 29.89
N GLN A 106 15.90 -22.47 30.83
CA GLN A 106 15.00 -21.35 30.53
C GLN A 106 15.61 -20.31 29.56
N PRO A 107 16.92 -19.96 29.64
CA PRO A 107 17.52 -19.05 28.67
C PRO A 107 17.55 -19.57 27.23
N LEU A 108 17.59 -20.91 27.05
CA LEU A 108 17.63 -21.55 25.73
C LEU A 108 16.27 -21.55 25.03
N LEU A 109 15.19 -21.30 25.76
CA LEU A 109 13.83 -21.32 25.22
C LEU A 109 13.70 -20.30 24.07
N GLY A 110 14.08 -19.06 24.32
CA GLY A 110 13.96 -17.96 23.35
C GLY A 110 15.03 -17.98 22.26
N SER A 111 16.28 -18.32 22.61
CA SER A 111 17.42 -18.22 21.70
C SER A 111 17.56 -19.42 20.76
N MET A 112 17.14 -20.61 21.17
CA MET A 112 17.40 -21.85 20.43
C MET A 112 16.14 -22.68 20.19
N LEU A 113 15.41 -23.03 21.26
CA LEU A 113 14.28 -23.96 21.15
C LEU A 113 13.13 -23.41 20.31
N ILE A 114 12.74 -22.14 20.54
CA ILE A 114 11.69 -21.50 19.76
C ILE A 114 12.05 -21.45 18.27
N PRO A 115 13.20 -20.87 17.86
CA PRO A 115 13.57 -20.87 16.44
C PRO A 115 13.64 -22.27 15.83
N PHE A 116 14.26 -23.23 16.52
CA PHE A 116 14.43 -24.60 16.01
C PHE A 116 13.10 -25.34 15.83
N VAL A 117 12.28 -25.42 16.89
CA VAL A 117 11.01 -26.16 16.85
C VAL A 117 10.04 -25.49 15.89
N THR A 118 9.97 -24.16 15.90
CA THR A 118 9.09 -23.43 14.97
C THR A 118 9.50 -23.68 13.53
N LEU A 119 10.79 -23.62 13.20
CA LEU A 119 11.29 -23.89 11.85
C LEU A 119 11.06 -25.34 11.44
N LEU A 120 11.26 -26.30 12.35
CA LEU A 120 10.99 -27.71 12.07
C LEU A 120 9.52 -27.95 11.76
N VAL A 121 8.62 -27.49 12.65
CA VAL A 121 7.18 -27.70 12.52
C VAL A 121 6.65 -26.97 11.28
N PHE A 122 6.88 -25.66 11.18
CA PHE A 122 6.31 -24.86 10.11
C PHE A 122 7.08 -24.97 8.80
N GLY A 123 8.37 -25.28 8.81
CA GLY A 123 9.12 -25.56 7.58
C GLY A 123 8.62 -26.84 6.91
N VAL A 124 8.51 -27.95 7.66
CA VAL A 124 7.98 -29.21 7.14
C VAL A 124 6.51 -29.06 6.72
N LEU A 125 5.69 -28.41 7.55
CA LEU A 125 4.28 -28.20 7.25
C LEU A 125 4.08 -27.29 6.02
N THR A 126 4.96 -26.31 5.83
CA THR A 126 4.94 -25.45 4.64
C THR A 126 5.35 -26.21 3.40
N TYR A 127 6.38 -27.05 3.49
CA TYR A 127 6.81 -27.84 2.34
C TYR A 127 5.71 -28.80 1.84
N TYR A 128 5.09 -29.56 2.74
CA TYR A 128 4.14 -30.60 2.34
C TYR A 128 2.69 -30.13 2.19
N VAL A 129 2.27 -29.09 2.92
CA VAL A 129 0.85 -28.73 3.02
C VAL A 129 0.60 -27.25 2.73
N ILE A 130 1.12 -26.35 3.57
CA ILE A 130 0.71 -24.93 3.50
C ILE A 130 1.20 -24.28 2.21
N GLY A 131 2.44 -24.55 1.78
CA GLY A 131 3.02 -23.99 0.56
C GLY A 131 2.21 -24.31 -0.70
N PRO A 132 1.96 -25.60 -1.01
CA PRO A 132 1.12 -25.99 -2.14
C PRO A 132 -0.29 -25.40 -2.08
N VAL A 133 -1.00 -25.53 -0.94
CA VAL A 133 -2.37 -25.03 -0.79
C VAL A 133 -2.43 -23.51 -1.01
N MET A 134 -1.50 -22.76 -0.41
CA MET A 134 -1.47 -21.30 -0.57
C MET A 134 -1.03 -20.89 -1.97
N SER A 135 -0.17 -21.68 -2.64
CA SER A 135 0.18 -21.44 -4.04
C SER A 135 -1.03 -21.62 -4.95
N ASP A 136 -1.88 -22.62 -4.72
CA ASP A 136 -3.09 -22.85 -5.51
C ASP A 136 -4.11 -21.72 -5.29
N LEU A 137 -4.31 -21.29 -4.04
CA LEU A 137 -5.14 -20.13 -3.72
C LEU A 137 -4.61 -18.86 -4.39
N MET A 138 -3.29 -18.66 -4.39
CA MET A 138 -2.67 -17.55 -5.10
C MET A 138 -2.85 -17.64 -6.60
N GLY A 139 -2.66 -18.82 -7.19
CA GLY A 139 -2.91 -19.05 -8.60
C GLY A 139 -4.36 -18.73 -8.98
N GLY A 140 -5.31 -19.17 -8.15
CA GLY A 140 -6.74 -18.85 -8.30
C GLY A 140 -7.04 -17.36 -8.21
N LEU A 141 -6.46 -16.65 -7.24
CA LEU A 141 -6.60 -15.19 -7.12
C LEU A 141 -6.03 -14.47 -8.35
N LEU A 142 -4.83 -14.84 -8.80
CA LEU A 142 -4.20 -14.24 -9.97
C LEU A 142 -5.00 -14.55 -11.24
N HIS A 143 -5.53 -15.77 -11.38
CA HIS A 143 -6.40 -16.13 -12.48
C HIS A 143 -7.68 -15.30 -12.45
N PHE A 144 -8.32 -15.15 -11.29
CA PHE A 144 -9.48 -14.28 -11.11
C PHE A 144 -9.17 -12.86 -11.54
N LEU A 145 -8.11 -12.23 -11.01
CA LEU A 145 -7.70 -10.86 -11.35
C LEU A 145 -7.45 -10.66 -12.85
N ASN A 146 -6.87 -11.65 -13.52
CA ASN A 146 -6.58 -11.59 -14.96
C ASN A 146 -7.80 -11.87 -15.85
N THR A 147 -8.85 -12.51 -15.31
CA THR A 147 -10.08 -12.87 -16.05
C THR A 147 -11.26 -11.97 -15.74
N ILE A 148 -11.12 -11.00 -14.81
CA ILE A 148 -12.18 -10.04 -14.51
C ILE A 148 -12.60 -9.30 -15.80
N PRO A 149 -13.89 -9.34 -16.18
CA PRO A 149 -14.39 -8.57 -17.31
C PRO A 149 -14.10 -7.08 -17.14
N PRO A 150 -13.83 -6.32 -18.21
CA PRO A 150 -13.47 -4.90 -18.11
C PRO A 150 -14.43 -4.06 -17.25
N SER A 151 -15.74 -4.33 -17.33
CA SER A 151 -16.77 -3.65 -16.53
C SER A 151 -16.63 -3.89 -15.02
N MET A 152 -16.32 -5.11 -14.60
CA MET A 152 -16.05 -5.45 -13.19
C MET A 152 -14.69 -4.93 -12.73
N LYS A 153 -13.71 -4.86 -13.64
CA LYS A 153 -12.38 -4.31 -13.33
C LYS A 153 -12.48 -2.84 -12.96
N PHE A 154 -13.34 -2.07 -13.64
CA PHE A 154 -13.61 -0.68 -13.26
C PHE A 154 -14.32 -0.55 -11.92
N ALA A 155 -15.31 -1.39 -11.62
CA ALA A 155 -15.97 -1.38 -10.30
C ALA A 155 -14.99 -1.68 -9.16
N ALA A 156 -14.11 -2.67 -9.35
CA ALA A 156 -13.07 -3.00 -8.38
C ALA A 156 -12.01 -1.90 -8.27
N ALA A 157 -11.62 -1.26 -9.37
CA ALA A 157 -10.72 -0.11 -9.36
C ALA A 157 -11.33 1.10 -8.62
N PHE A 158 -12.64 1.31 -8.76
CA PHE A 158 -13.38 2.31 -7.99
C PHE A 158 -13.31 2.01 -6.51
N LEU A 159 -13.59 0.76 -6.10
CA LEU A 159 -13.53 0.36 -4.71
C LEU A 159 -12.13 0.57 -4.12
N VAL A 160 -11.08 0.14 -4.83
CA VAL A 160 -9.69 0.32 -4.38
C VAL A 160 -9.34 1.79 -4.26
N GLY A 161 -9.67 2.62 -5.25
CA GLY A 161 -9.44 4.06 -5.19
C GLY A 161 -10.22 4.73 -4.03
N ALA A 162 -11.45 4.32 -3.79
CA ALA A 162 -12.26 4.80 -2.68
C ALA A 162 -11.63 4.43 -1.33
N MET A 163 -11.21 3.18 -1.15
CA MET A 163 -10.54 2.71 0.07
C MET A 163 -9.24 3.47 0.36
N LEU A 164 -8.41 3.71 -0.67
CA LEU A 164 -7.14 4.44 -0.53
C LEU A 164 -7.34 5.88 -0.04
N ALA A 165 -8.44 6.52 -0.44
CA ALA A 165 -8.73 7.91 -0.11
C ALA A 165 -9.61 8.11 1.14
N PHE A 166 -10.08 7.02 1.76
CA PHE A 166 -11.14 7.07 2.78
C PHE A 166 -10.67 7.67 4.12
N ASP A 167 -9.59 7.12 4.71
CA ASP A 167 -9.15 7.44 6.08
C ASP A 167 -7.74 8.03 6.15
N MET A 168 -7.25 8.61 5.05
CA MET A 168 -6.00 9.39 5.00
C MET A 168 -4.77 8.72 5.62
N GLY A 169 -4.66 7.38 5.46
CA GLY A 169 -3.54 6.62 6.03
C GLY A 169 -3.94 5.62 7.11
N GLY A 170 -5.22 5.55 7.47
CA GLY A 170 -5.78 4.59 8.40
C GLY A 170 -5.89 3.16 7.85
N PRO A 171 -6.57 2.26 8.60
CA PRO A 171 -6.64 0.83 8.29
C PRO A 171 -7.22 0.50 6.92
N ILE A 172 -8.22 1.25 6.44
CA ILE A 172 -8.87 0.98 5.14
C ILE A 172 -7.91 1.32 4.01
N ASN A 173 -7.24 2.47 4.07
CA ASN A 173 -6.20 2.83 3.12
C ASN A 173 -5.06 1.82 3.14
N LYS A 174 -4.52 1.47 4.32
CA LYS A 174 -3.40 0.51 4.42
C LYS A 174 -3.79 -0.86 3.87
N THR A 175 -5.02 -1.32 4.06
CA THR A 175 -5.50 -2.59 3.49
C THR A 175 -5.46 -2.56 1.96
N ALA A 176 -6.02 -1.51 1.34
CA ALA A 176 -5.98 -1.36 -0.11
C ALA A 176 -4.56 -1.17 -0.64
N TRP A 177 -3.75 -0.37 0.05
CA TRP A 177 -2.34 -0.12 -0.28
C TRP A 177 -1.54 -1.42 -0.26
N PHE A 178 -1.66 -2.23 0.80
CA PHE A 178 -0.95 -3.51 0.92
C PHE A 178 -1.42 -4.51 -0.12
N PHE A 179 -2.72 -4.59 -0.40
CA PHE A 179 -3.24 -5.40 -1.49
C PHE A 179 -2.56 -5.04 -2.81
N CYS A 180 -2.60 -3.77 -3.22
CA CYS A 180 -1.98 -3.33 -4.46
C CYS A 180 -0.46 -3.50 -4.47
N PHE A 181 0.22 -3.23 -3.35
CA PHE A 181 1.66 -3.35 -3.22
C PHE A 181 2.13 -4.81 -3.33
N SER A 182 1.39 -5.74 -2.73
CA SER A 182 1.69 -7.17 -2.76
C SER A 182 1.66 -7.77 -4.16
N LEU A 183 0.91 -7.17 -5.08
CA LEU A 183 0.79 -7.58 -6.47
C LEU A 183 2.05 -7.23 -7.30
N LEU A 184 2.92 -6.35 -6.80
CA LEU A 184 4.17 -5.98 -7.49
C LEU A 184 5.12 -7.17 -7.67
N GLU A 185 5.21 -8.07 -6.69
CA GLU A 185 6.04 -9.27 -6.83
C GLU A 185 5.55 -10.17 -7.98
N LYS A 186 4.25 -10.13 -8.28
CA LYS A 186 3.66 -10.86 -9.40
C LYS A 186 3.67 -10.05 -10.70
N HIS A 187 4.39 -8.93 -10.74
CA HIS A 187 4.51 -8.02 -11.88
C HIS A 187 3.17 -7.42 -12.35
N ILE A 188 2.22 -7.30 -11.43
CA ILE A 188 0.91 -6.69 -11.69
C ILE A 188 0.99 -5.21 -11.25
N TYR A 189 1.29 -4.35 -12.22
CA TYR A 189 1.65 -2.93 -11.99
C TYR A 189 0.48 -1.95 -12.06
N ASP A 190 -0.65 -2.35 -12.63
CA ASP A 190 -1.83 -1.51 -12.86
C ASP A 190 -2.59 -1.20 -11.57
N TRP A 191 -2.77 -2.20 -10.69
CA TRP A 191 -3.37 -1.98 -9.37
C TRP A 191 -2.51 -1.08 -8.48
N TYR A 192 -1.18 -1.26 -8.50
CA TYR A 192 -0.27 -0.41 -7.74
C TYR A 192 -0.19 1.03 -8.29
N ALA A 193 -0.50 1.23 -9.57
CA ALA A 193 -0.62 2.56 -10.13
C ALA A 193 -1.76 3.38 -9.49
N ILE A 194 -2.84 2.73 -9.06
CA ILE A 194 -3.96 3.41 -8.37
C ILE A 194 -3.43 4.09 -7.11
N VAL A 195 -2.60 3.38 -6.33
CA VAL A 195 -1.93 3.93 -5.15
C VAL A 195 -1.10 5.16 -5.50
N GLY A 196 -0.32 5.09 -6.58
CA GLY A 196 0.58 6.16 -7.01
C GLY A 196 -0.13 7.45 -7.43
N VAL A 197 -1.39 7.39 -7.84
CA VAL A 197 -2.18 8.58 -8.20
C VAL A 197 -3.11 9.00 -7.07
N VAL A 198 -3.86 8.06 -6.50
CA VAL A 198 -4.93 8.37 -5.54
C VAL A 198 -4.39 8.83 -4.20
N ALA A 199 -3.31 8.22 -3.68
CA ALA A 199 -2.88 8.50 -2.30
C ALA A 199 -2.32 9.92 -2.10
N LEU A 200 -1.88 10.60 -3.15
CA LEU A 200 -1.47 12.01 -3.07
C LEU A 200 -2.65 12.99 -3.23
N MET A 201 -3.82 12.54 -3.71
CA MET A 201 -4.95 13.42 -3.99
C MET A 201 -5.55 14.09 -2.75
N PRO A 202 -5.88 13.39 -1.63
CA PRO A 202 -6.52 14.03 -0.48
C PRO A 202 -5.77 15.26 0.06
N PRO A 203 -4.45 15.18 0.36
CA PRO A 203 -3.72 16.32 0.91
C PRO A 203 -3.50 17.44 -0.12
N VAL A 204 -3.20 17.09 -1.37
CA VAL A 204 -2.98 18.09 -2.44
C VAL A 204 -4.28 18.83 -2.77
N ALA A 205 -5.39 18.11 -2.89
CA ALA A 205 -6.70 18.70 -3.15
C ALA A 205 -7.16 19.61 -1.99
N ALA A 206 -6.95 19.20 -0.73
CA ALA A 206 -7.29 20.02 0.43
C ALA A 206 -6.49 21.33 0.46
N GLY A 207 -5.18 21.27 0.23
CA GLY A 207 -4.33 22.46 0.15
C GLY A 207 -4.72 23.38 -1.01
N LEU A 208 -4.94 22.85 -2.22
CA LEU A 208 -5.37 23.64 -3.38
C LEU A 208 -6.77 24.24 -3.20
N ALA A 209 -7.72 23.49 -2.64
CA ALA A 209 -9.06 23.98 -2.35
C ALA A 209 -9.03 25.16 -1.37
N THR A 210 -8.06 25.17 -0.46
CA THR A 210 -7.84 26.26 0.51
C THR A 210 -7.42 27.56 -0.18
N PHE A 211 -6.58 27.50 -1.20
CA PHE A 211 -6.21 28.67 -2.00
C PHE A 211 -7.34 29.14 -2.92
N ILE A 212 -8.13 28.22 -3.48
CA ILE A 212 -9.23 28.54 -4.41
C ILE A 212 -10.44 29.14 -3.68
N ALA A 213 -10.81 28.58 -2.52
CA ALA A 213 -11.99 28.96 -1.77
C ALA A 213 -11.65 29.26 -0.29
N PRO A 214 -10.78 30.24 0.01
CA PRO A 214 -10.23 30.47 1.35
C PRO A 214 -11.28 30.80 2.41
N LYS A 215 -12.47 31.22 2.02
CA LYS A 215 -13.60 31.50 2.94
C LYS A 215 -14.18 30.23 3.56
N LEU A 216 -13.93 29.05 2.98
CA LEU A 216 -14.41 27.77 3.50
C LEU A 216 -13.49 27.15 4.55
N PHE A 217 -12.31 27.74 4.79
CA PHE A 217 -11.25 27.14 5.60
C PHE A 217 -10.86 28.03 6.77
N THR A 218 -10.51 27.40 7.88
CA THR A 218 -10.01 28.05 9.09
C THR A 218 -8.61 28.62 8.88
N GLN A 219 -8.14 29.43 9.83
CA GLN A 219 -6.78 29.97 9.78
C GLN A 219 -5.70 28.86 9.84
N GLN A 220 -5.91 27.86 10.69
CA GLN A 220 -5.01 26.70 10.80
C GLN A 220 -4.95 25.88 9.50
N GLU A 221 -6.10 25.67 8.85
CA GLU A 221 -6.15 25.01 7.54
C GLU A 221 -5.35 25.80 6.49
N LYS A 222 -5.48 27.14 6.46
CA LYS A 222 -4.72 28.00 5.52
C LYS A 222 -3.21 27.92 5.74
N GLU A 223 -2.77 27.94 6.98
CA GLU A 223 -1.34 27.84 7.32
C GLU A 223 -0.75 26.48 6.94
N ALA A 224 -1.56 25.41 7.01
CA ALA A 224 -1.14 24.07 6.62
C ALA A 224 -1.19 23.80 5.11
N ALA A 225 -1.80 24.66 4.29
CA ALA A 225 -2.09 24.40 2.87
C ALA A 225 -0.85 24.07 2.03
N SER A 226 0.21 24.89 2.14
CA SER A 226 1.46 24.65 1.39
C SER A 226 2.13 23.35 1.80
N SER A 227 2.16 23.04 3.09
CA SER A 227 2.73 21.79 3.61
C SER A 227 1.93 20.58 3.11
N ALA A 228 0.60 20.67 3.13
CA ALA A 228 -0.27 19.61 2.62
C ALA A 228 -0.03 19.32 1.14
N ILE A 229 0.20 20.33 0.31
CA ILE A 229 0.53 20.12 -1.10
C ILE A 229 1.89 19.44 -1.26
N VAL A 230 2.93 19.96 -0.61
CA VAL A 230 4.31 19.47 -0.79
C VAL A 230 4.47 18.05 -0.26
N VAL A 231 4.03 17.80 0.97
CA VAL A 231 4.10 16.47 1.59
C VAL A 231 3.12 15.52 0.92
N GLY A 232 1.93 16.01 0.57
CA GLY A 232 0.94 15.22 -0.16
C GLY A 232 1.46 14.70 -1.50
N ALA A 233 2.15 15.55 -2.26
CA ALA A 233 2.71 15.21 -3.56
C ALA A 233 3.72 14.04 -3.52
N THR A 234 4.27 13.70 -2.35
CA THR A 234 5.15 12.55 -2.14
C THR A 234 4.42 11.26 -1.72
N VAL A 235 3.10 11.19 -1.91
CA VAL A 235 2.24 10.03 -1.59
C VAL A 235 2.04 9.83 -0.07
N ALA A 236 2.17 10.89 0.71
CA ALA A 236 1.84 10.88 2.14
C ALA A 236 0.44 11.48 2.36
N PRO A 237 -0.58 10.67 2.69
CA PRO A 237 -1.96 11.15 2.85
C PRO A 237 -2.23 11.89 4.18
N GLU A 238 -1.36 11.74 5.18
CA GLU A 238 -1.52 12.24 6.54
C GLU A 238 -1.74 13.76 6.66
N PRO A 239 -1.16 14.63 5.81
CA PRO A 239 -1.44 16.07 5.86
C PRO A 239 -2.90 16.44 5.61
N ALA A 240 -3.74 15.53 5.11
CA ALA A 240 -5.17 15.74 4.95
C ALA A 240 -5.97 15.54 6.25
N ILE A 241 -5.38 14.92 7.28
CA ILE A 241 -6.08 14.61 8.54
C ILE A 241 -6.67 15.87 9.20
N PRO A 242 -5.95 17.00 9.35
CA PRO A 242 -6.51 18.20 9.98
C PRO A 242 -7.75 18.73 9.25
N TYR A 243 -7.77 18.66 7.92
CA TYR A 243 -8.92 19.08 7.11
C TYR A 243 -10.13 18.17 7.31
N ALA A 244 -9.89 16.86 7.34
CA ALA A 244 -10.96 15.90 7.60
C ALA A 244 -11.49 16.03 9.03
N LEU A 245 -10.65 16.32 10.02
CA LEU A 245 -11.13 16.59 11.38
C LEU A 245 -12.00 17.85 11.45
N ALA A 246 -11.67 18.89 10.67
CA ALA A 246 -12.45 20.12 10.60
C ALA A 246 -13.83 19.93 9.93
N ALA A 247 -13.92 19.08 8.91
CA ALA A 247 -15.17 18.76 8.22
C ALA A 247 -15.22 17.28 7.77
N PRO A 248 -15.51 16.32 8.67
CA PRO A 248 -15.34 14.89 8.38
C PRO A 248 -16.18 14.39 7.22
N LEU A 249 -17.50 14.64 7.27
CA LEU A 249 -18.42 14.12 6.27
C LEU A 249 -18.13 14.71 4.86
N PRO A 250 -17.99 16.03 4.67
CA PRO A 250 -17.62 16.58 3.37
C PRO A 250 -16.28 16.08 2.83
N MET A 251 -15.24 16.06 3.67
CA MET A 251 -13.88 15.74 3.22
C MET A 251 -13.73 14.26 2.87
N ILE A 252 -14.21 13.35 3.74
CA ILE A 252 -14.14 11.90 3.49
C ILE A 252 -14.96 11.55 2.24
N THR A 253 -16.16 12.14 2.09
CA THR A 253 -17.01 11.88 0.92
C THR A 253 -16.36 12.38 -0.37
N ALA A 254 -15.80 13.60 -0.37
CA ALA A 254 -15.09 14.15 -1.53
C ALA A 254 -13.89 13.29 -1.93
N ASN A 255 -13.05 12.94 -0.96
CA ASN A 255 -11.85 12.13 -1.16
C ASN A 255 -12.21 10.73 -1.69
N THR A 256 -13.18 10.07 -1.07
CA THR A 256 -13.59 8.70 -1.42
C THR A 256 -14.17 8.64 -2.83
N LEU A 257 -15.07 9.55 -3.18
CA LEU A 257 -15.69 9.58 -4.51
C LEU A 257 -14.66 9.93 -5.60
N ALA A 258 -13.87 10.98 -5.38
CA ALA A 258 -12.83 11.36 -6.34
C ALA A 258 -11.76 10.27 -6.48
N GLY A 259 -11.34 9.65 -5.36
CA GLY A 259 -10.39 8.54 -5.34
C GLY A 259 -10.89 7.33 -6.13
N GLY A 260 -12.16 6.96 -5.97
CA GLY A 260 -12.76 5.88 -6.74
C GLY A 260 -12.83 6.17 -8.24
N ILE A 261 -13.28 7.38 -8.62
CA ILE A 261 -13.31 7.79 -10.04
C ILE A 261 -11.89 7.78 -10.62
N THR A 262 -10.91 8.32 -9.90
CA THR A 262 -9.51 8.32 -10.34
C THR A 262 -8.97 6.89 -10.48
N GLY A 263 -9.31 5.98 -9.56
CA GLY A 263 -8.91 4.57 -9.66
C GLY A 263 -9.38 3.91 -10.95
N VAL A 264 -10.62 4.18 -11.37
CA VAL A 264 -11.14 3.74 -12.67
C VAL A 264 -10.33 4.33 -13.82
N LEU A 265 -10.06 5.64 -13.78
CA LEU A 265 -9.29 6.33 -14.82
C LEU A 265 -7.86 5.79 -14.93
N VAL A 266 -7.21 5.46 -13.81
CA VAL A 266 -5.88 4.85 -13.81
C VAL A 266 -5.86 3.56 -14.62
N ILE A 267 -6.83 2.67 -14.39
CA ILE A 267 -6.95 1.41 -15.12
C ILE A 267 -7.35 1.66 -16.58
N ALA A 268 -8.29 2.58 -16.83
CA ALA A 268 -8.77 2.89 -18.18
C ALA A 268 -7.68 3.47 -19.09
N PHE A 269 -6.78 4.29 -18.53
CA PHE A 269 -5.65 4.87 -19.24
C PHE A 269 -4.40 3.96 -19.24
N GLY A 270 -4.50 2.76 -18.67
CA GLY A 270 -3.43 1.77 -18.68
C GLY A 270 -2.17 2.20 -17.92
N ILE A 271 -2.31 3.02 -16.88
CA ILE A 271 -1.19 3.51 -16.09
C ILE A 271 -0.61 2.36 -15.27
N LYS A 272 0.72 2.24 -15.27
CA LYS A 272 1.47 1.23 -14.53
C LYS A 272 2.47 1.90 -13.60
N ARG A 273 2.69 1.29 -12.42
CA ARG A 273 3.70 1.72 -11.46
C ARG A 273 4.59 0.54 -11.08
N LEU A 274 5.89 0.68 -11.33
CA LEU A 274 6.88 -0.39 -11.19
C LEU A 274 7.33 -0.60 -9.75
N ALA A 275 7.39 0.46 -8.95
CA ALA A 275 7.91 0.44 -7.60
C ALA A 275 7.37 1.61 -6.76
N PRO A 276 7.49 1.55 -5.41
CA PRO A 276 7.38 2.74 -4.56
C PRO A 276 8.33 3.84 -5.04
N GLY A 277 7.94 5.10 -4.84
CA GLY A 277 8.65 6.24 -5.44
C GLY A 277 8.40 7.56 -4.73
N LEU A 278 8.63 8.66 -5.44
CA LEU A 278 8.56 10.05 -4.98
C LEU A 278 7.21 10.73 -5.30
N GLY A 279 6.21 9.96 -5.75
CA GLY A 279 4.86 10.44 -5.99
C GLY A 279 4.71 11.17 -7.31
N ILE A 280 4.45 12.48 -7.28
CA ILE A 280 4.24 13.27 -8.50
C ILE A 280 5.42 13.21 -9.50
N PHE A 281 6.61 12.86 -9.00
CA PHE A 281 7.83 12.70 -9.80
C PHE A 281 8.03 11.28 -10.35
N ASP A 282 7.23 10.29 -9.94
CA ASP A 282 7.37 8.88 -10.36
C ASP A 282 7.45 8.68 -11.88
N PRO A 283 6.64 9.38 -12.71
CA PRO A 283 6.77 9.25 -14.16
C PRO A 283 8.11 9.78 -14.70
N LEU A 284 8.62 10.88 -14.12
CA LEU A 284 9.84 11.54 -14.57
C LEU A 284 11.09 10.72 -14.25
N ILE A 285 11.03 9.89 -13.23
CA ILE A 285 12.13 8.98 -12.84
C ILE A 285 11.95 7.55 -13.40
N GLY A 286 11.00 7.36 -14.31
CA GLY A 286 10.77 6.08 -14.97
C GLY A 286 10.13 4.99 -14.09
N LEU A 287 9.42 5.38 -13.04
CA LEU A 287 8.66 4.45 -12.18
C LEU A 287 7.19 4.31 -12.59
N MET A 288 6.65 5.28 -13.34
CA MET A 288 5.28 5.25 -13.84
C MET A 288 5.18 5.56 -15.34
N SER A 289 4.28 4.87 -16.03
CA SER A 289 4.05 5.05 -17.46
C SER A 289 2.60 4.73 -17.84
N PRO A 290 2.05 5.33 -18.92
CA PRO A 290 2.60 6.44 -19.70
C PRO A 290 2.60 7.78 -18.92
N VAL A 291 3.63 8.61 -19.15
CA VAL A 291 3.83 9.88 -18.41
C VAL A 291 2.66 10.85 -18.62
N GLY A 292 2.21 11.04 -19.86
CA GLY A 292 1.11 11.94 -20.18
C GLY A 292 -0.22 11.51 -19.53
N SER A 293 -0.52 10.21 -19.58
CA SER A 293 -1.71 9.63 -18.94
C SER A 293 -1.71 9.85 -17.43
N PHE A 294 -0.55 9.70 -16.76
CA PHE A 294 -0.44 9.98 -15.33
C PHE A 294 -0.84 11.41 -14.97
N TYR A 295 -0.24 12.41 -15.63
CA TYR A 295 -0.52 13.80 -15.30
C TYR A 295 -1.95 14.22 -15.68
N LEU A 296 -2.48 13.67 -16.77
CA LEU A 296 -3.88 13.88 -17.16
C LEU A 296 -4.85 13.34 -16.11
N VAL A 297 -4.70 12.07 -15.73
CA VAL A 297 -5.57 11.43 -14.74
C VAL A 297 -5.43 12.08 -13.36
N LEU A 298 -4.21 12.46 -12.96
CA LEU A 298 -3.98 13.20 -11.74
C LEU A 298 -4.69 14.57 -11.76
N ALA A 299 -4.58 15.32 -12.87
CA ALA A 299 -5.23 16.61 -13.01
C ALA A 299 -6.76 16.49 -12.93
N ILE A 300 -7.34 15.50 -13.62
CA ILE A 300 -8.79 15.22 -13.56
C ILE A 300 -9.20 14.85 -12.13
N GLY A 301 -8.46 13.94 -11.49
CA GLY A 301 -8.73 13.50 -10.12
C GLY A 301 -8.68 14.65 -9.12
N LEU A 302 -7.64 15.49 -9.19
CA LEU A 302 -7.51 16.68 -8.34
C LEU A 302 -8.64 17.67 -8.60
N ALA A 303 -8.98 17.95 -9.86
CA ALA A 303 -10.08 18.85 -10.20
C ALA A 303 -11.41 18.35 -9.63
N LEU A 304 -11.71 17.05 -9.73
CA LEU A 304 -12.89 16.43 -9.14
C LEU A 304 -12.88 16.54 -7.61
N ASN A 305 -11.76 16.19 -6.96
CA ASN A 305 -11.67 16.24 -5.51
C ASN A 305 -11.82 17.67 -4.98
N ILE A 306 -11.11 18.64 -5.55
CA ILE A 306 -11.23 20.07 -5.20
C ILE A 306 -12.68 20.55 -5.36
N SER A 307 -13.32 20.20 -6.49
CA SER A 307 -14.71 20.58 -6.76
C SER A 307 -15.67 20.00 -5.72
N PHE A 308 -15.50 18.71 -5.37
CA PHE A 308 -16.30 18.06 -4.33
C PHE A 308 -16.05 18.65 -2.95
N ILE A 309 -14.80 18.96 -2.58
CA ILE A 309 -14.47 19.63 -1.31
C ILE A 309 -15.21 20.98 -1.23
N ILE A 310 -15.09 21.83 -2.25
CA ILE A 310 -15.69 23.16 -2.27
C ILE A 310 -17.22 23.08 -2.17
N VAL A 311 -17.84 22.21 -2.98
CA VAL A 311 -19.31 22.04 -3.01
C VAL A 311 -19.81 21.45 -1.70
N LEU A 312 -19.26 20.31 -1.26
CA LEU A 312 -19.76 19.60 -0.07
C LEU A 312 -19.49 20.38 1.21
N LYS A 313 -18.29 20.96 1.37
CA LYS A 313 -17.95 21.78 2.55
C LYS A 313 -18.77 23.07 2.55
N GLY A 314 -18.97 23.70 1.39
CA GLY A 314 -19.82 24.88 1.25
C GLY A 314 -21.29 24.62 1.61
N LEU A 315 -21.87 23.51 1.15
CA LEU A 315 -23.23 23.10 1.51
C LEU A 315 -23.35 22.79 3.01
N TRP A 316 -22.35 22.12 3.57
CA TRP A 316 -22.32 21.77 4.99
C TRP A 316 -22.26 23.00 5.90
N LEU A 317 -21.39 23.97 5.60
CA LEU A 317 -21.30 25.22 6.35
C LEU A 317 -22.60 26.04 6.24
N ARG A 318 -23.23 26.10 5.07
CA ARG A 318 -24.53 26.77 4.89
C ARG A 318 -25.64 26.12 5.72
N ARG A 319 -25.67 24.78 5.79
CA ARG A 319 -26.63 24.05 6.63
C ARG A 319 -26.42 24.34 8.12
N LYS A 320 -25.16 24.33 8.58
CA LYS A 320 -24.84 24.69 9.97
C LYS A 320 -25.23 26.13 10.31
N ALA A 321 -24.95 27.08 9.44
CA ALA A 321 -25.34 28.48 9.65
C ALA A 321 -26.87 28.63 9.76
N LYS A 322 -27.64 27.95 8.91
CA LYS A 322 -29.11 27.94 8.98
C LYS A 322 -29.65 27.32 10.27
N ALA A 323 -29.06 26.21 10.72
CA ALA A 323 -29.47 25.54 11.96
C ALA A 323 -29.22 26.44 13.18
N ALA A 324 -28.04 27.06 13.27
CA ALA A 324 -27.72 28.00 14.35
C ALA A 324 -28.66 29.22 14.35
N GLN A 325 -29.06 29.72 13.17
CA GLN A 325 -30.03 30.80 13.06
C GLN A 325 -31.43 30.40 13.51
N GLN A 326 -31.83 29.14 13.29
CA GLN A 326 -33.12 28.61 13.76
C GLN A 326 -33.15 28.37 15.27
N GLU A 327 -32.04 27.92 15.87
CA GLU A 327 -31.92 27.78 17.32
C GLU A 327 -32.05 29.13 18.03
N LEU A 328 -31.37 30.17 17.53
CA LEU A 328 -31.50 31.53 18.05
C LEU A 328 -32.94 32.06 17.97
N VAL A 329 -33.68 31.75 16.91
CA VAL A 329 -35.09 32.15 16.76
C VAL A 329 -36.02 31.39 17.72
N HIS A 330 -35.65 30.21 18.19
CA HIS A 330 -36.43 29.44 19.16
C HIS A 330 -36.12 29.78 20.62
N GLU A 331 -34.96 30.39 20.91
CA GLU A 331 -34.60 30.88 22.25
C GLU A 331 -35.13 32.29 22.57
N HIS A 332 -35.62 33.02 21.56
CA HIS A 332 -36.24 34.35 21.67
C HIS A 332 -37.77 34.29 21.60
#